data_AF-A0A544XEW9-F1
#
_entry.id   AF-A0A544XEW9-F1
#
_cell.length_a   1.000
_cell.length_b   1.000
_cell.length_c   1.000
_cell.angle_alpha   90.00
_cell.angle_beta   90.00
_cell.angle_gamma   90.00
#
_symmetry.space_group_name_H-M   'P 1'
#
loop_
_entity.id
_entity.type
_entity.pdbx_description
1 polymer ?
#
loop_
_entity_poly.entity_id
_entity_poly.type
_entity_poly.pdbx_seq_one_letter_code
_entity_poly.pdbx_strand_id
1 'polypeptide(L)'
;LRCGYVEEADAWRVWLLRAIAGRPEDHQIMYGLAGERRLPEITLDWLPGYEGSRPVRTGNEAAGQFQLDVYGQVVNALYQARKQGMPPDDYTWSLLVKGAAFLEHNWDRPDQGLWEVRGRRRHFVHSKIMAWLAMDRMTRGAAELGRTGPFDRWRAVRDRIHAEVCDKGYDPQRNTFTQSYGSRELDAALLQIPIVGFLPPDDPRVIGTVEAIERELMTDGFVLRYPLAE
;
A
#
# COMPACT_ATOMS: atom_id res chain seq x y z
N LEU A 1 -11.51 -15.44 -0.36
CA LEU A 1 -12.85 -14.88 -0.02
C LEU A 1 -13.79 -14.80 -1.22
N ARG A 2 -13.65 -13.88 -2.18
CA ARG A 2 -14.59 -13.77 -3.32
C ARG A 2 -14.69 -15.03 -4.19
N CYS A 3 -13.60 -15.80 -4.27
CA CYS A 3 -13.55 -17.07 -5.00
C CYS A 3 -13.89 -18.31 -4.14
N GLY A 4 -14.47 -18.14 -2.94
CA GLY A 4 -14.90 -19.26 -2.08
C GLY A 4 -13.82 -19.88 -1.17
N TYR A 5 -12.54 -19.60 -1.39
CA TYR A 5 -11.43 -20.01 -0.52
C TYR A 5 -11.44 -19.21 0.81
N VAL A 6 -12.24 -19.66 1.78
CA VAL A 6 -12.41 -19.03 3.09
C VAL A 6 -11.39 -19.55 4.10
N GLU A 7 -11.14 -20.86 4.11
CA GLU A 7 -10.19 -21.51 5.02
C GLU A 7 -8.76 -21.03 4.77
N GLU A 8 -8.35 -20.94 3.50
CA GLU A 8 -7.03 -20.43 3.11
C GLU A 8 -6.88 -18.95 3.45
N ALA A 9 -7.95 -18.17 3.31
CA ALA A 9 -7.95 -16.76 3.68
C ALA A 9 -7.82 -16.58 5.20
N ASP A 10 -8.45 -17.45 6.00
CA ASP A 10 -8.28 -17.43 7.46
C ASP A 10 -6.88 -17.88 7.88
N ALA A 11 -6.35 -18.94 7.27
CA ALA A 11 -4.98 -19.39 7.51
C ALA A 11 -3.96 -18.30 7.19
N TRP A 12 -4.11 -17.62 6.05
CA TRP A 12 -3.29 -16.47 5.69
C TRP A 12 -3.44 -15.31 6.68
N ARG A 13 -4.66 -15.01 7.13
CA ARG A 13 -4.90 -13.98 8.16
C ARG A 13 -4.17 -14.32 9.46
N VAL A 14 -4.26 -15.57 9.94
CA VAL A 14 -3.58 -16.01 11.17
C VAL A 14 -2.07 -15.88 11.02
N TRP A 15 -1.51 -16.25 9.87
CA TRP A 15 -0.11 -16.03 9.55
C TRP A 15 0.25 -14.54 9.58
N LEU A 16 -0.54 -13.70 8.92
CA LEU A 16 -0.31 -12.25 8.84
C LEU A 16 -0.25 -11.64 10.24
N LEU A 17 -1.25 -11.93 11.08
CA LEU A 17 -1.34 -11.42 12.45
C LEU A 17 -0.13 -11.81 13.31
N ARG A 18 0.43 -13.01 13.08
CA ARG A 18 1.67 -13.44 13.74
C ARG A 18 2.89 -12.69 13.20
N ALA A 19 3.00 -12.52 11.88
CA ALA A 19 4.13 -11.83 11.24
C ALA A 19 4.23 -10.36 11.67
N ILE A 20 3.09 -9.67 11.72
CA ILE A 20 2.97 -8.25 12.06
C ILE A 20 2.81 -7.98 13.57
N ALA A 21 2.85 -9.03 14.40
CA ALA A 21 2.78 -8.89 15.84
C ALA A 21 3.93 -8.01 16.35
N GLY A 22 3.65 -7.25 17.42
CA GLY A 22 4.63 -6.37 18.04
C GLY A 22 4.43 -4.90 17.70
N ARG A 23 5.52 -4.19 17.41
CA ARG A 23 5.52 -2.75 17.17
C ARG A 23 5.17 -2.46 15.71
N PRO A 24 4.26 -1.51 15.40
CA PRO A 24 3.95 -1.12 14.03
C PRO A 24 5.18 -0.72 13.22
N GLU A 25 6.10 0.03 13.83
CA GLU A 25 7.34 0.48 13.17
C GLU A 25 8.29 -0.63 12.73
N ASP A 26 8.09 -1.87 13.18
CA ASP A 26 8.85 -3.05 12.75
C ASP A 26 8.12 -3.84 11.64
N HIS A 27 7.02 -3.32 11.09
CA HIS A 27 6.33 -3.92 9.94
C HIS A 27 7.23 -3.86 8.70
N GLN A 28 7.34 -4.99 8.00
CA GLN A 28 8.14 -5.16 6.79
C GLN A 28 7.20 -5.38 5.62
N ILE A 29 7.65 -5.00 4.42
CA ILE A 29 6.91 -5.34 3.19
C ILE A 29 6.90 -6.85 2.93
N MET A 30 7.95 -7.55 3.37
CA MET A 30 8.11 -8.96 3.10
C MET A 30 8.66 -9.74 4.28
N TYR A 31 8.20 -10.98 4.37
CA TYR A 31 8.57 -11.97 5.38
C TYR A 31 8.88 -13.30 4.69
N GLY A 32 9.70 -14.13 5.33
CA GLY A 32 9.83 -15.53 4.93
C GLY A 32 8.52 -16.29 5.12
N LEU A 33 8.39 -17.47 4.52
CA LEU A 33 7.14 -18.25 4.53
C LEU A 33 6.67 -18.61 5.96
N ALA A 34 7.59 -18.76 6.92
CA ALA A 34 7.25 -19.00 8.32
C ALA A 34 7.22 -17.72 9.17
N GLY A 35 7.30 -16.54 8.54
CA GLY A 35 7.29 -15.22 9.21
C GLY A 35 8.69 -14.68 9.54
N GLU A 36 9.75 -15.25 8.96
CA GLU A 36 11.12 -14.80 9.19
C GLU A 36 11.32 -13.35 8.73
N ARG A 37 11.91 -12.53 9.60
CA ARG A 37 12.17 -11.10 9.32
C ARG A 37 13.52 -10.82 8.67
N ARG A 38 14.46 -11.75 8.83
CA ARG A 38 15.84 -11.59 8.39
C ARG A 38 16.01 -12.20 7.01
N LEU A 39 15.96 -11.35 5.98
CA LEU A 39 16.02 -11.74 4.57
C LEU A 39 17.21 -11.08 3.86
N PRO A 40 18.46 -11.33 4.29
CA PRO A 40 19.64 -10.66 3.75
C PRO A 40 19.77 -10.99 2.26
N GLU A 41 19.92 -9.95 1.44
CA GLU A 41 20.18 -10.14 0.03
C GLU A 41 21.66 -10.46 -0.20
N ILE A 42 21.92 -11.55 -0.91
CA ILE A 42 23.26 -11.95 -1.34
C ILE A 42 23.28 -12.26 -2.83
N THR A 43 24.43 -12.06 -3.46
CA THR A 43 24.66 -12.44 -4.86
C THR A 43 25.22 -13.85 -4.93
N LEU A 44 24.75 -14.62 -5.91
CA LEU A 44 25.15 -16.00 -6.19
C LEU A 44 25.92 -16.04 -7.51
N ASP A 45 27.18 -15.58 -7.50
CA ASP A 45 28.01 -15.39 -8.71
C ASP A 45 28.26 -16.68 -9.51
N TRP A 46 28.07 -17.85 -8.89
CA TRP A 46 28.22 -19.15 -9.54
C TRP A 46 27.01 -19.57 -10.38
N LEU A 47 25.87 -18.89 -10.24
CA LEU A 47 24.67 -19.18 -11.03
C LEU A 47 24.66 -18.31 -12.29
N PRO A 48 24.38 -18.89 -13.47
CA PRO A 48 24.39 -18.15 -14.73
C PRO A 48 23.22 -17.16 -14.85
N GLY A 49 22.12 -17.39 -14.11
CA GLY A 49 20.88 -16.63 -14.21
C GLY A 49 20.00 -17.05 -15.39
N TYR A 50 18.71 -16.75 -15.31
CA TYR A 50 17.77 -17.01 -16.41
C TYR A 50 18.14 -16.14 -17.62
N GLU A 51 18.33 -16.75 -18.78
CA GLU A 51 18.81 -16.10 -20.02
C GLU A 51 20.11 -15.28 -19.82
N GLY A 52 20.98 -15.70 -18.91
CA GLY A 52 22.23 -14.98 -18.60
C GLY A 52 22.04 -13.71 -17.78
N SER A 53 20.84 -13.46 -17.24
CA SER A 53 20.54 -12.30 -16.40
C SER A 53 21.37 -12.31 -15.13
N ARG A 54 22.17 -11.25 -14.93
CA ARG A 54 23.05 -11.10 -13.77
C ARG A 54 22.88 -9.74 -13.11
N PRO A 55 23.11 -9.65 -11.78
CA PRO A 55 23.49 -10.74 -10.89
C PRO A 55 22.29 -11.58 -10.42
N VAL A 56 22.52 -12.87 -10.14
CA VAL A 56 21.54 -13.74 -9.47
C VAL A 56 21.55 -13.45 -7.98
N ARG A 57 20.38 -13.19 -7.40
CA ARG A 57 20.23 -12.84 -5.98
C ARG A 57 19.33 -13.82 -5.25
N THR A 58 19.58 -13.99 -3.96
CA THR A 58 18.64 -14.61 -3.01
C THR A 58 18.49 -13.72 -1.78
N GLY A 59 17.36 -13.81 -1.08
CA GLY A 59 16.91 -12.80 -0.13
C GLY A 59 16.25 -11.62 -0.84
N ASN A 60 16.01 -10.52 -0.10
CA ASN A 60 15.45 -9.30 -0.69
C ASN A 60 15.78 -8.09 0.20
N GLU A 61 16.49 -7.14 -0.39
CA GLU A 61 16.88 -5.90 0.28
C GLU A 61 15.67 -5.05 0.73
N ALA A 62 14.51 -5.21 0.09
CA ALA A 62 13.28 -4.51 0.45
C ALA A 62 12.79 -4.84 1.87
N ALA A 63 13.21 -5.95 2.46
CA ALA A 63 12.87 -6.30 3.84
C ALA A 63 13.30 -5.24 4.88
N GLY A 64 14.29 -4.40 4.56
CA GLY A 64 14.73 -3.27 5.38
C GLY A 64 14.15 -1.91 4.96
N GLN A 65 13.34 -1.86 3.89
CA GLN A 65 12.71 -0.63 3.43
C GLN A 65 11.53 -0.24 4.32
N PHE A 66 11.32 1.06 4.46
CA PHE A 66 10.11 1.60 5.06
C PHE A 66 9.10 1.84 3.94
N GLN A 67 8.06 1.04 3.88
CA GLN A 67 6.98 1.19 2.92
C GLN A 67 5.70 1.54 3.67
N LEU A 68 5.16 2.72 3.39
CA LEU A 68 4.03 3.26 4.15
C LEU A 68 2.70 2.59 3.72
N ASP A 69 2.64 2.06 2.51
CA ASP A 69 1.44 1.42 1.97
C ASP A 69 1.06 0.12 2.70
N VAL A 70 2.01 -0.56 3.34
CA VAL A 70 1.76 -1.83 4.05
C VAL A 70 0.66 -1.72 5.10
N TYR A 71 0.56 -0.59 5.80
CA TYR A 71 -0.48 -0.35 6.80
C TYR A 71 -1.87 -0.31 6.15
N GLY A 72 -1.98 0.34 4.98
CA GLY A 72 -3.20 0.36 4.18
C GLY A 72 -3.60 -1.04 3.71
N GLN A 73 -2.63 -1.83 3.22
CA GLN A 73 -2.87 -3.19 2.77
C GLN A 73 -3.41 -4.08 3.89
N VAL A 74 -2.74 -4.07 5.05
CA VAL A 74 -3.12 -4.86 6.23
C VAL A 74 -4.53 -4.47 6.72
N VAL A 75 -4.77 -3.18 6.94
CA VAL A 75 -6.06 -2.70 7.45
C VAL A 75 -7.17 -3.03 6.46
N ASN A 76 -6.96 -2.81 5.16
CA ASN A 76 -7.96 -3.08 4.14
C ASN A 76 -8.23 -4.58 3.99
N ALA A 77 -7.20 -5.44 4.01
CA ALA A 77 -7.38 -6.89 3.94
C ALA A 77 -8.25 -7.41 5.11
N LEU A 78 -7.96 -6.95 6.33
CA LEU A 78 -8.71 -7.33 7.54
C LEU A 78 -10.14 -6.75 7.52
N TYR A 79 -10.32 -5.53 7.03
CA TYR A 79 -11.63 -4.93 6.83
C TYR A 79 -12.48 -5.73 5.84
N GLN A 80 -11.91 -6.11 4.68
CA GLN A 80 -12.61 -6.92 3.69
C GLN A 80 -12.93 -8.32 4.22
N ALA A 81 -12.02 -8.94 4.96
CA ALA A 81 -12.27 -10.23 5.61
C ALA A 81 -13.48 -10.16 6.53
N ARG A 82 -13.59 -9.09 7.32
CA ARG A 82 -14.72 -8.85 8.20
C ARG A 82 -16.03 -8.62 7.44
N LYS A 83 -16.02 -7.84 6.35
CA LYS A 83 -17.20 -7.63 5.48
C LYS A 83 -17.70 -8.93 4.83
N GLN A 84 -16.82 -9.92 4.65
CA GLN A 84 -17.13 -11.23 4.09
C GLN A 84 -17.52 -12.27 5.16
N GLY A 85 -17.82 -11.83 6.39
CA GLY A 85 -18.37 -12.69 7.45
C GLY A 85 -17.34 -13.31 8.39
N MET A 86 -16.05 -13.04 8.21
CA MET A 86 -15.03 -13.51 9.17
C MET A 86 -15.30 -12.87 10.55
N PRO A 87 -15.20 -13.63 11.66
CA PRO A 87 -15.56 -13.14 12.97
C PRO A 87 -14.65 -11.99 13.42
N PRO A 88 -15.17 -11.06 14.25
CA PRO A 88 -14.35 -10.02 14.83
C PRO A 88 -13.36 -10.64 15.82
N ASP A 89 -12.15 -10.11 15.85
CA ASP A 89 -11.11 -10.53 16.80
C ASP A 89 -10.54 -9.29 17.51
N ASP A 90 -10.53 -9.32 18.84
CA ASP A 90 -10.07 -8.21 19.69
C ASP A 90 -8.56 -8.02 19.59
N TYR A 91 -7.82 -9.11 19.40
CA TYR A 91 -6.39 -9.06 19.17
C TYR A 91 -6.07 -8.33 17.86
N THR A 92 -6.74 -8.73 16.77
CA THR A 92 -6.68 -8.03 15.47
C THR A 92 -7.02 -6.55 15.64
N TRP A 93 -8.11 -6.22 16.34
CA TRP A 93 -8.48 -4.81 16.55
C TRP A 93 -7.40 -4.01 17.28
N SER A 94 -6.79 -4.58 18.33
CA SER A 94 -5.68 -3.95 19.06
C SER A 94 -4.47 -3.68 18.16
N LEU A 95 -4.12 -4.62 17.27
CA LEU A 95 -3.06 -4.41 16.28
C LEU A 95 -3.40 -3.28 15.30
N LEU A 96 -4.63 -3.24 14.80
CA LEU A 96 -5.10 -2.18 13.90
C LEU A 96 -5.08 -0.80 14.57
N VAL A 97 -5.51 -0.69 15.83
CA VAL A 97 -5.44 0.55 16.62
C VAL A 97 -4.00 1.04 16.78
N LYS A 98 -3.05 0.14 17.05
CA LYS A 98 -1.63 0.49 17.12
C LYS A 98 -1.09 0.97 15.77
N GLY A 99 -1.45 0.29 14.67
CA GLY A 99 -1.10 0.71 13.31
C GLY A 99 -1.64 2.09 12.96
N ALA A 100 -2.91 2.37 13.30
CA ALA A 100 -3.52 3.68 13.10
C ALA A 100 -2.80 4.77 13.92
N ALA A 101 -2.49 4.49 15.20
CA ALA A 101 -1.74 5.42 16.05
C ALA A 101 -0.32 5.71 15.51
N PHE A 102 0.33 4.71 14.92
CA PHE A 102 1.60 4.91 14.22
C PHE A 102 1.41 5.84 13.01
N LEU A 103 0.40 5.58 12.17
CA LEU A 103 0.10 6.41 10.99
C LEU A 103 -0.19 7.86 11.36
N GLU A 104 -0.93 8.13 12.45
CA GLU A 104 -1.22 9.50 12.91
C GLU A 104 0.01 10.40 13.00
N HIS A 105 1.18 9.83 13.29
CA HIS A 105 2.44 10.53 13.52
C HIS A 105 3.49 10.30 12.41
N ASN A 106 3.24 9.40 11.47
CA ASN A 106 4.25 8.96 10.50
C ASN A 106 3.77 8.95 9.04
N TRP A 107 2.49 9.19 8.78
CA TRP A 107 1.94 9.15 7.42
C TRP A 107 2.61 10.18 6.50
N ASP A 108 3.14 11.27 7.02
CA ASP A 108 3.75 12.36 6.26
C ASP A 108 5.19 12.05 5.85
N ARG A 109 5.86 11.06 6.47
CA ARG A 109 7.24 10.66 6.14
C ARG A 109 7.39 10.17 4.69
N PRO A 110 8.53 10.43 4.03
CA PRO A 110 8.84 9.79 2.75
C PRO A 110 9.15 8.30 2.97
N ASP A 111 8.84 7.47 1.98
CA ASP A 111 8.93 6.01 2.00
C ASP A 111 9.55 5.47 0.70
N GLN A 112 9.65 4.15 0.57
CA GLN A 112 10.23 3.50 -0.62
C GLN A 112 9.21 3.06 -1.68
N GLY A 113 7.90 3.21 -1.43
CA GLY A 113 6.85 2.89 -2.39
C GLY A 113 6.72 1.39 -2.69
N LEU A 114 5.61 1.02 -3.34
CA LEU A 114 5.23 -0.36 -3.64
C LEU A 114 6.26 -1.09 -4.53
N TRP A 115 6.94 -0.37 -5.42
CA TRP A 115 7.81 -0.96 -6.44
C TRP A 115 9.22 -1.28 -5.94
N GLU A 116 9.46 -1.22 -4.63
CA GLU A 116 10.74 -1.54 -4.00
C GLU A 116 11.93 -0.78 -4.62
N VAL A 117 11.70 0.46 -5.08
CA VAL A 117 12.70 1.20 -5.84
C VAL A 117 13.98 1.37 -5.03
N ARG A 118 15.12 0.98 -5.64
CA ARG A 118 16.45 1.08 -5.02
C ARG A 118 16.98 2.51 -5.08
N GLY A 119 16.26 3.43 -4.45
CA GLY A 119 16.51 4.86 -4.51
C GLY A 119 16.22 5.59 -3.20
N ARG A 120 16.29 6.92 -3.26
CA ARG A 120 15.93 7.77 -2.12
C ARG A 120 14.44 7.62 -1.81
N ARG A 121 14.11 7.72 -0.51
CA ARG A 121 12.72 7.81 -0.07
C ARG A 121 12.05 9.05 -0.65
N ARG A 122 10.78 8.92 -1.06
CA ARG A 122 9.96 10.00 -1.61
C ARG A 122 8.57 9.98 -0.99
N HIS A 123 7.79 11.04 -1.18
CA HIS A 123 6.37 11.03 -0.83
C HIS A 123 5.58 10.41 -1.98
N PHE A 124 5.57 9.07 -2.09
CA PHE A 124 4.84 8.37 -3.15
C PHE A 124 3.34 8.56 -2.97
N VAL A 125 2.64 8.95 -4.04
CA VAL A 125 1.20 9.26 -3.99
C VAL A 125 0.40 8.01 -3.61
N HIS A 126 0.73 6.86 -4.22
CA HIS A 126 0.13 5.57 -3.85
C HIS A 126 0.29 5.27 -2.35
N SER A 127 1.48 5.47 -1.78
CA SER A 127 1.73 5.22 -0.36
C SER A 127 0.88 6.12 0.54
N LYS A 128 0.68 7.39 0.17
CA LYS A 128 -0.20 8.31 0.90
C LYS A 128 -1.67 7.93 0.76
N ILE A 129 -2.11 7.47 -0.41
CA ILE A 129 -3.46 6.92 -0.62
C ILE A 129 -3.68 5.68 0.26
N MET A 130 -2.68 4.81 0.40
CA MET A 130 -2.81 3.62 1.24
C MET A 130 -2.80 3.98 2.74
N ALA A 131 -2.06 5.01 3.16
CA ALA A 131 -2.20 5.57 4.51
C ALA A 131 -3.59 6.17 4.74
N TRP A 132 -4.15 6.90 3.77
CA TRP A 132 -5.54 7.37 3.80
C TRP A 132 -6.52 6.21 3.93
N LEU A 133 -6.32 5.14 3.16
CA LEU A 133 -7.17 3.97 3.13
C LEU A 133 -7.22 3.30 4.50
N ALA A 134 -6.09 3.15 5.17
CA ALA A 134 -6.05 2.66 6.54
C ALA A 134 -6.95 3.49 7.46
N MET A 135 -6.80 4.82 7.45
CA MET A 135 -7.59 5.71 8.32
C MET A 135 -9.09 5.70 7.95
N ASP A 136 -9.43 5.59 6.67
CA ASP A 136 -10.81 5.43 6.20
C ASP A 136 -11.44 4.13 6.71
N ARG A 137 -10.75 2.99 6.56
CA ARG A 137 -11.26 1.70 7.04
C ARG A 137 -11.35 1.62 8.55
N MET A 138 -10.44 2.27 9.28
CA MET A 138 -10.55 2.39 10.75
C MET A 138 -11.77 3.23 11.15
N THR A 139 -12.07 4.30 10.41
CA THR A 139 -13.25 5.15 10.65
C THR A 139 -14.56 4.44 10.30
N ARG A 140 -14.59 3.64 9.21
CA ARG A 140 -15.78 2.86 8.82
C ARG A 140 -15.99 1.65 9.71
N GLY A 141 -14.93 0.93 10.05
CA GLY A 141 -14.99 -0.26 10.91
C GLY A 141 -15.58 0.04 12.28
N ALA A 142 -15.35 1.24 12.80
CA ALA A 142 -16.03 1.77 13.98
C ALA A 142 -17.55 1.73 13.88
N ALA A 143 -18.08 2.39 12.85
CA ALA A 143 -19.50 2.62 12.66
C ALA A 143 -20.22 1.36 12.17
N GLU A 144 -19.59 0.59 11.28
CA GLU A 144 -20.19 -0.58 10.64
C GLU A 144 -20.03 -1.86 11.48
N LEU A 145 -19.01 -1.94 12.36
CA LEU A 145 -18.63 -3.20 13.03
C LEU A 145 -18.67 -3.12 14.56
N GLY A 146 -19.22 -2.05 15.14
CA GLY A 146 -19.47 -1.93 16.58
C GLY A 146 -18.20 -1.83 17.43
N ARG A 147 -17.12 -1.24 16.89
CA ARG A 147 -15.86 -1.04 17.62
C ARG A 147 -15.83 0.35 18.28
N THR A 148 -15.00 0.51 19.31
CA THR A 148 -14.68 1.78 19.98
C THR A 148 -13.24 2.21 19.69
N GLY A 149 -13.00 3.53 19.58
CA GLY A 149 -11.70 4.08 19.21
C GLY A 149 -11.75 5.60 19.02
N PRO A 150 -10.59 6.26 18.83
CA PRO A 150 -10.49 7.71 18.65
C PRO A 150 -10.93 8.16 17.24
N PHE A 151 -12.19 7.93 16.88
CA PHE A 151 -12.70 8.06 15.52
C PHE A 151 -12.60 9.47 14.94
N ASP A 152 -12.84 10.50 15.76
CA ASP A 152 -12.73 11.88 15.29
C ASP A 152 -11.28 12.24 14.94
N ARG A 153 -10.31 11.69 15.68
CA ARG A 153 -8.88 11.85 15.36
C ARG A 153 -8.53 11.14 14.06
N TRP A 154 -9.01 9.90 13.88
CA TRP A 154 -8.76 9.15 12.65
C TRP A 154 -9.39 9.80 11.42
N ARG A 155 -10.61 10.31 11.56
CA ARG A 155 -11.29 11.09 10.51
C ARG A 155 -10.50 12.34 10.16
N ALA A 156 -10.04 13.10 11.16
CA ALA A 156 -9.23 14.28 10.92
C ALA A 156 -7.91 13.95 10.21
N VAL A 157 -7.25 12.83 10.53
CA VAL A 157 -6.03 12.40 9.84
C VAL A 157 -6.36 11.97 8.41
N ARG A 158 -7.39 11.16 8.21
CA ARG A 158 -7.88 10.75 6.88
C ARG A 158 -8.12 11.97 5.99
N ASP A 159 -8.88 12.95 6.48
CA ASP A 159 -9.27 14.12 5.70
C ASP A 159 -8.06 15.00 5.37
N ARG A 160 -7.09 15.11 6.29
CA ARG A 160 -5.80 15.77 6.03
C ARG A 160 -4.98 15.07 4.94
N ILE A 161 -4.85 13.75 5.00
CA ILE A 161 -4.11 12.98 3.98
C ILE A 161 -4.80 13.16 2.61
N HIS A 162 -6.13 13.07 2.57
CA HIS A 162 -6.89 13.26 1.33
C HIS A 162 -6.65 14.63 0.72
N ALA A 163 -6.77 15.69 1.52
CA ALA A 163 -6.51 17.06 1.07
C ALA A 163 -5.08 17.23 0.56
N GLU A 164 -4.09 16.73 1.31
CA GLU A 164 -2.68 16.85 0.91
C GLU A 164 -2.36 16.08 -0.37
N VAL A 165 -2.88 14.87 -0.54
CA VAL A 165 -2.69 14.09 -1.77
C VAL A 165 -3.32 14.80 -2.97
N CYS A 166 -4.52 15.37 -2.81
CA CYS A 166 -5.18 16.13 -3.88
C CYS A 166 -4.42 17.41 -4.25
N ASP A 167 -3.74 18.05 -3.29
CA ASP A 167 -2.98 19.28 -3.49
C ASP A 167 -1.58 19.01 -4.07
N LYS A 168 -0.82 18.08 -3.47
CA LYS A 168 0.60 17.86 -3.78
C LYS A 168 0.87 16.71 -4.73
N GLY A 169 -0.08 15.79 -4.87
CA GLY A 169 0.05 14.57 -5.69
C GLY A 169 -0.57 14.66 -7.07
N TYR A 170 -1.29 15.74 -7.37
CA TYR A 170 -1.99 15.96 -8.63
C TYR A 170 -1.30 17.05 -9.45
N ASP A 171 -1.06 16.78 -10.73
CA ASP A 171 -0.58 17.75 -11.70
C ASP A 171 -1.79 18.32 -12.49
N PRO A 172 -2.23 19.56 -12.19
CA PRO A 172 -3.37 20.17 -12.87
C PRO A 172 -3.06 20.56 -14.33
N GLN A 173 -1.79 20.71 -14.70
CA GLN A 173 -1.42 21.03 -16.08
C GLN A 173 -1.55 19.79 -16.98
N ARG A 174 -1.20 18.63 -16.44
CA ARG A 174 -1.30 17.33 -17.14
C ARG A 174 -2.59 16.57 -16.87
N ASN A 175 -3.43 17.08 -15.98
CA ASN A 175 -4.67 16.44 -15.52
C ASN A 175 -4.44 15.00 -15.03
N THR A 176 -3.44 14.76 -14.18
CA THR A 176 -3.11 13.41 -13.71
C THR A 176 -2.48 13.41 -12.33
N PHE A 177 -2.73 12.37 -11.53
CA PHE A 177 -1.89 12.11 -10.36
C PHE A 177 -0.51 11.60 -10.79
N THR A 178 0.53 12.02 -10.07
CA THR A 178 1.92 11.65 -10.38
C THR A 178 2.47 10.67 -9.35
N GLN A 179 3.59 10.01 -9.67
CA GLN A 179 4.19 8.95 -8.88
C GLN A 179 4.51 9.40 -7.43
N SER A 180 5.05 10.60 -7.28
CA SER A 180 5.44 11.17 -5.98
C SER A 180 5.31 12.69 -6.01
N TYR A 181 5.16 13.31 -4.84
CA TYR A 181 5.00 14.77 -4.74
C TYR A 181 6.15 15.50 -5.44
N GLY A 182 5.79 16.48 -6.28
CA GLY A 182 6.72 17.25 -7.09
C GLY A 182 7.32 16.52 -8.31
N SER A 183 6.94 15.26 -8.54
CA SER A 183 7.33 14.51 -9.75
C SER A 183 6.36 14.77 -10.89
N ARG A 184 6.84 14.63 -12.13
CA ARG A 184 6.02 14.50 -13.33
C ARG A 184 5.83 13.04 -13.77
N GLU A 185 6.56 12.10 -13.19
CA GLU A 185 6.46 10.68 -13.58
C GLU A 185 5.08 10.11 -13.28
N LEU A 186 4.58 9.23 -14.16
CA LEU A 186 3.35 8.48 -13.93
C LEU A 186 3.62 7.21 -13.12
N ASP A 187 2.57 6.66 -12.51
CA ASP A 187 2.61 5.38 -11.81
C ASP A 187 1.30 4.64 -11.99
N ALA A 188 1.35 3.42 -12.52
CA ALA A 188 0.19 2.57 -12.74
C ALA A 188 -0.53 2.18 -11.44
N ALA A 189 0.14 2.23 -10.29
CA ALA A 189 -0.47 2.00 -8.99
C ALA A 189 -1.61 3.00 -8.69
N LEU A 190 -1.63 4.16 -9.37
CA LEU A 190 -2.66 5.19 -9.18
C LEU A 190 -4.01 4.81 -9.79
N LEU A 191 -4.07 3.77 -10.63
CA LEU A 191 -5.35 3.13 -11.02
C LEU A 191 -6.12 2.55 -9.83
N GLN A 192 -5.47 2.37 -8.67
CA GLN A 192 -6.14 1.96 -7.44
C GLN A 192 -7.03 3.05 -6.83
N ILE A 193 -6.87 4.34 -7.20
CA ILE A 193 -7.64 5.46 -6.64
C ILE A 193 -9.15 5.18 -6.58
N PRO A 194 -9.84 4.86 -7.69
CA PRO A 194 -11.27 4.56 -7.65
C PRO A 194 -11.58 3.20 -7.01
N ILE A 195 -10.67 2.23 -7.13
CA ILE A 195 -10.87 0.86 -6.61
C ILE A 195 -10.93 0.86 -5.08
N VAL A 196 -10.05 1.63 -4.43
CA VAL A 196 -10.00 1.75 -2.97
C VAL A 196 -10.97 2.81 -2.45
N GLY A 197 -11.57 3.59 -3.35
CA GLY A 197 -12.55 4.64 -3.05
C GLY A 197 -11.92 5.94 -2.57
N PHE A 198 -10.66 6.22 -2.92
CA PHE A 198 -9.98 7.49 -2.61
C PHE A 198 -10.68 8.66 -3.30
N LEU A 199 -11.04 8.50 -4.57
CA LEU A 199 -11.92 9.41 -5.31
C LEU A 199 -12.97 8.61 -6.09
N PRO A 200 -14.14 9.20 -6.39
CA PRO A 200 -15.13 8.59 -7.28
C PRO A 200 -14.56 8.27 -8.67
N PRO A 201 -15.04 7.22 -9.35
CA PRO A 201 -14.58 6.85 -10.69
C PRO A 201 -14.91 7.90 -11.77
N ASP A 202 -15.92 8.75 -11.54
CA ASP A 202 -16.34 9.86 -12.39
C ASP A 202 -15.67 11.19 -12.04
N ASP A 203 -14.76 11.22 -11.06
CA ASP A 203 -13.97 12.41 -10.76
C ASP A 203 -13.05 12.74 -11.95
N PRO A 204 -13.05 13.99 -12.47
CA PRO A 204 -12.23 14.38 -13.62
C PRO A 204 -10.73 14.06 -13.46
N ARG A 205 -10.22 14.07 -12.23
CA ARG A 205 -8.81 13.75 -11.93
C ARG A 205 -8.53 12.27 -12.05
N VAL A 206 -9.51 11.42 -11.74
CA VAL A 206 -9.43 9.97 -11.95
C VAL A 206 -9.43 9.66 -13.43
N ILE A 207 -10.39 10.23 -14.18
CA ILE A 207 -10.47 10.05 -15.63
C ILE A 207 -9.17 10.48 -16.31
N GLY A 208 -8.66 11.68 -15.99
CA GLY A 208 -7.41 12.17 -16.56
C GLY A 208 -6.18 11.31 -16.19
N THR A 209 -6.16 10.73 -15.00
CA THR A 209 -5.11 9.77 -14.60
C THR A 209 -5.17 8.48 -15.42
N VAL A 210 -6.36 7.95 -15.65
CA VAL A 210 -6.56 6.76 -16.51
C VAL A 210 -6.12 7.06 -17.94
N GLU A 211 -6.56 8.18 -18.51
CA GLU A 211 -6.19 8.59 -19.88
C GLU A 211 -4.68 8.84 -20.02
N ALA A 212 -4.02 9.41 -19.02
CA ALA A 212 -2.58 9.61 -19.03
C ALA A 212 -1.81 8.28 -18.98
N ILE A 213 -2.23 7.35 -18.12
CA ILE A 213 -1.62 6.01 -18.01
C ILE A 213 -1.85 5.21 -19.30
N GLU A 214 -3.04 5.28 -19.89
CA GLU A 214 -3.33 4.63 -21.17
C GLU A 214 -2.43 5.17 -22.28
N ARG A 215 -2.27 6.48 -22.38
CA ARG A 215 -1.45 7.11 -23.43
C ARG A 215 0.05 6.83 -23.28
N GLU A 216 0.57 6.84 -22.06
CA GLU A 216 2.03 6.90 -21.82
C GLU A 216 2.61 5.61 -21.22
N LEU A 217 1.80 4.76 -20.59
CA LEU A 217 2.26 3.51 -19.98
C LEU A 217 1.68 2.26 -20.65
N MET A 218 0.72 2.38 -21.58
CA MET A 218 0.18 1.22 -22.27
C MET A 218 1.01 0.89 -23.52
N THR A 219 1.34 -0.38 -23.71
CA THR A 219 1.99 -0.92 -24.91
C THR A 219 1.33 -2.25 -25.24
N ASP A 220 0.72 -2.37 -26.42
CA ASP A 220 0.04 -3.58 -26.90
C ASP A 220 -0.99 -4.16 -25.91
N GLY A 221 -1.70 -3.29 -25.18
CA GLY A 221 -2.69 -3.68 -24.17
C GLY A 221 -2.11 -4.04 -22.79
N PHE A 222 -0.79 -3.96 -22.61
CA PHE A 222 -0.12 -4.14 -21.33
C PHE A 222 0.27 -2.79 -20.71
N VAL A 223 0.14 -2.65 -19.39
CA VAL A 223 0.44 -1.40 -18.68
C VAL A 223 1.79 -1.53 -17.97
N LEU A 224 2.74 -0.66 -18.30
CA LEU A 224 4.01 -0.49 -17.59
C LEU A 224 3.77 0.07 -16.18
N ARG A 225 4.60 -0.31 -15.20
CA ARG A 225 4.47 0.16 -13.81
C ARG A 225 4.67 1.67 -13.69
N TYR A 226 5.70 2.16 -14.37
CA TYR A 226 6.12 3.56 -14.44
C TYR A 226 7.03 3.70 -15.68
N PRO A 227 7.31 4.91 -16.17
CA PRO A 227 8.17 5.10 -17.34
C PRO A 227 9.56 4.48 -17.12
N LEU A 228 10.05 3.72 -18.10
CA LEU A 228 11.45 3.32 -18.11
C LEU A 228 12.29 4.59 -18.33
N ALA A 229 13.35 4.77 -17.54
CA ALA A 229 14.30 5.83 -17.85
C ALA A 229 14.87 5.59 -19.26
N GLU A 230 14.84 6.62 -20.10
CA GLU A 230 15.61 6.63 -21.37
C GLU A 230 17.11 6.46 -21.10
#